data_AF-A0A1V2B7H7-F1
#
_entry.id   AF-A0A1V2B7H7-F1
#
_cell.length_a   1.000
_cell.length_b   1.000
_cell.length_c   1.000
_cell.angle_alpha   90.00
_cell.angle_beta   90.00
_cell.angle_gamma   90.00
#
_symmetry.space_group_name_H-M   'P 1'
#
loop_
_entity.id
_entity.type
_entity.pdbx_description
1 polymer ?
#
loop_
_entity_poly.entity_id
_entity_poly.type
_entity_poly.pdbx_seq_one_letter_code
_entity_poly.pdbx_strand_id
1 'polypeptide(L)'
;MYNLEWGEVTPEATNIITNECLYIYNHTLKTEVDVDRTIRFVVGRLRFYDVQLPRSAKHRVKIDARGQEISLSTINLLKDRISQLYNHPKLLSVDIIL
;
A
#
# COMPACT_ATOMS: atom_id res chain seq x y z
N MET A 1 4.41 -26.90 -5.64
CA MET A 1 4.39 -25.44 -5.88
C MET A 1 2.94 -25.08 -6.13
N TYR A 2 2.26 -24.43 -5.19
CA TYR A 2 0.85 -24.09 -5.36
C TYR A 2 0.75 -22.86 -6.26
N ASN A 3 0.36 -23.05 -7.52
CA ASN A 3 0.01 -21.95 -8.42
C ASN A 3 -1.36 -21.42 -7.98
N LEU A 4 -1.33 -20.42 -7.11
CA LEU A 4 -2.51 -19.64 -6.80
C LEU A 4 -2.76 -18.71 -8.00
N GLU A 5 -3.80 -19.00 -8.78
CA GLU A 5 -4.24 -18.15 -9.90
C GLU A 5 -4.94 -16.89 -9.35
N TRP A 6 -4.15 -15.93 -8.88
CA TRP A 6 -4.65 -14.69 -8.26
C TRP A 6 -5.29 -13.69 -9.24
N GLY A 7 -5.51 -14.06 -10.51
CA GLY A 7 -6.01 -13.18 -11.57
C GLY A 7 -4.98 -12.15 -12.05
N GLU A 8 -5.34 -11.37 -13.08
CA GLU A 8 -4.54 -10.22 -13.51
C GLU A 8 -4.44 -9.20 -12.37
N VAL A 9 -3.22 -8.76 -12.10
CA VAL A 9 -2.95 -7.75 -11.09
C VAL A 9 -3.45 -6.41 -11.58
N THR A 10 -4.60 -5.96 -11.07
CA THR A 10 -5.17 -4.67 -11.45
C THR A 10 -5.03 -3.70 -10.29
N PRO A 11 -4.08 -2.74 -10.36
CA PRO A 11 -4.18 -1.53 -9.56
C PRO A 11 -5.57 -0.90 -9.73
N GLU A 12 -6.09 -0.28 -8.69
CA GLU A 12 -7.40 0.37 -8.70
C GLU A 12 -7.49 1.47 -9.77
N ALA A 13 -6.35 2.09 -10.09
CA ALA A 13 -6.19 2.89 -11.30
C ALA A 13 -4.73 2.92 -11.75
N THR A 14 -4.50 3.17 -13.03
CA THR A 14 -3.16 3.38 -13.60
C THR A 14 -3.10 4.69 -14.38
N ASN A 15 -2.04 5.45 -14.22
CA ASN A 15 -1.71 6.59 -15.06
C ASN A 15 -0.46 6.27 -15.87
N ILE A 16 -0.65 6.02 -17.17
CA ILE A 16 0.42 5.63 -18.09
C ILE A 16 1.41 6.78 -18.31
N ILE A 17 0.95 8.04 -18.27
CA ILE A 17 1.80 9.22 -18.51
C ILE A 17 2.81 9.39 -17.38
N THR A 18 2.38 9.18 -16.12
CA THR A 18 3.23 9.33 -14.94
C THR A 18 3.87 8.02 -14.47
N ASN A 19 3.50 6.90 -15.11
CA ASN A 19 3.82 5.53 -14.73
C ASN A 19 3.39 5.20 -13.30
N GLU A 20 2.21 5.67 -12.89
CA GLU A 20 1.67 5.51 -11.53
C GLU A 20 0.60 4.43 -11.47
N CYS A 21 0.63 3.64 -10.40
CA CYS A 21 -0.37 2.65 -10.05
C CYS A 21 -0.96 3.01 -8.68
N LEU A 22 -2.26 3.24 -8.63
CA LEU A 22 -2.99 3.63 -7.44
C LEU A 22 -3.58 2.41 -6.74
N TYR A 23 -3.46 2.39 -5.41
CA TYR A 23 -4.05 1.39 -4.53
C TYR A 23 -4.80 2.06 -3.40
N ILE A 24 -6.01 1.60 -3.08
CA ILE A 24 -6.85 2.18 -2.03
C ILE A 24 -7.26 1.09 -1.05
N TYR A 25 -6.78 1.18 0.18
CA TYR A 25 -7.11 0.22 1.24
C TYR A 25 -8.01 0.86 2.28
N ASN A 26 -9.20 0.28 2.47
CA ASN A 26 -10.11 0.64 3.54
C ASN A 26 -10.03 -0.43 4.64
N HIS A 27 -9.07 -0.24 5.56
CA HIS A 27 -8.82 -1.14 6.68
C HIS A 27 -9.20 -0.46 8.00
N THR A 28 -9.59 -1.27 8.98
CA THR A 28 -9.70 -0.79 10.37
C THR A 28 -8.30 -0.48 10.91
N LEU A 29 -8.16 0.64 11.63
CA LEU A 29 -6.91 1.12 12.25
C LEU A 29 -7.06 1.40 13.76
N LYS A 30 -8.03 0.74 14.40
CA LYS A 30 -8.43 1.01 15.80
C LYS A 30 -7.43 0.50 16.83
N THR A 31 -6.69 -0.56 16.50
CA THR A 31 -5.74 -1.19 17.42
C THR A 31 -4.35 -1.29 16.78
N GLU A 32 -3.31 -1.42 17.62
CA GLU A 32 -1.95 -1.65 17.13
C GLU A 32 -1.84 -2.91 16.27
N VAL A 33 -2.63 -3.95 16.58
CA VAL A 33 -2.70 -5.20 15.81
C VAL A 33 -3.26 -4.94 14.41
N ASP A 34 -4.29 -4.10 14.28
CA ASP A 34 -4.87 -3.76 12.99
C ASP A 34 -3.93 -2.92 12.13
N VAL A 35 -3.18 -2.02 12.78
CA VAL A 35 -2.12 -1.23 12.14
C VAL A 35 -1.01 -2.14 11.63
N ASP A 36 -0.50 -3.06 12.45
CA ASP A 36 0.53 -4.03 12.02
C ASP A 36 0.05 -4.92 10.87
N ARG A 37 -1.19 -5.43 10.94
CA ARG A 37 -1.80 -6.20 9.84
C ARG A 37 -1.86 -5.39 8.55
N THR A 38 -2.25 -4.13 8.64
CA THR A 38 -2.30 -3.23 7.49
C THR A 38 -0.92 -3.01 6.89
N ILE A 39 0.11 -2.75 7.71
CA ILE A 39 1.49 -2.60 7.24
C ILE A 39 1.95 -3.86 6.50
N ARG A 40 1.77 -5.04 7.10
CA ARG A 40 2.17 -6.32 6.50
C ARG A 40 1.43 -6.58 5.19
N PHE A 41 0.12 -6.31 5.15
CA PHE A 41 -0.69 -6.48 3.96
C PHE A 41 -0.20 -5.57 2.82
N VAL A 42 -0.05 -4.28 3.07
CA VAL A 42 0.40 -3.31 2.05
C VAL A 42 1.78 -3.68 1.53
N VAL A 43 2.74 -3.95 2.42
CA VAL A 43 4.11 -4.33 2.01
C VAL A 43 4.11 -5.64 1.21
N GLY A 44 3.30 -6.63 1.62
CA GLY A 44 3.15 -7.87 0.89
C GLY A 44 2.59 -7.66 -0.52
N ARG A 45 1.57 -6.82 -0.67
CA ARG A 45 1.01 -6.46 -1.98
C ARG A 45 2.00 -5.70 -2.85
N LEU A 46 2.71 -4.72 -2.30
CA LEU A 46 3.74 -3.98 -3.05
C LEU A 46 4.83 -4.93 -3.59
N ARG A 47 5.33 -5.86 -2.77
CA ARG A 47 6.32 -6.86 -3.22
C ARG A 47 5.77 -7.80 -4.28
N PHE A 48 4.49 -8.17 -4.18
CA PHE A 48 3.84 -8.95 -5.22
C PHE A 48 3.72 -8.14 -6.52
N TYR A 49 3.39 -6.85 -6.44
CA TYR A 49 3.29 -5.97 -7.60
C TYR A 49 4.63 -5.72 -8.29
N ASP A 50 5.75 -5.65 -7.57
CA ASP A 50 7.10 -5.54 -8.16
C ASP A 50 7.42 -6.67 -9.16
N VAL A 51 6.81 -7.84 -8.97
CA VAL A 51 7.00 -9.02 -9.84
C VAL A 51 6.07 -8.98 -11.05
N GLN A 52 4.92 -8.29 -10.94
CA GLN A 52 3.81 -8.36 -11.90
C GLN A 52 3.71 -7.11 -12.78
N LEU A 53 4.21 -5.98 -12.29
CA LEU A 53 4.18 -4.69 -12.97
C LEU A 53 5.57 -4.33 -13.53
N PRO A 54 5.66 -3.36 -14.46
CA PRO A 54 6.95 -2.87 -14.93
C PRO A 54 7.84 -2.39 -13.78
N ARG A 55 9.14 -2.70 -13.83
CA ARG A 55 10.12 -2.42 -12.75
C ARG A 55 10.23 -0.96 -12.30
N SER A 56 9.72 -0.02 -13.10
CA SER A 56 9.74 1.42 -12.82
C SER A 56 8.39 1.97 -12.37
N ALA A 57 7.38 1.12 -12.17
CA ALA A 57 6.05 1.52 -11.74
C ALA A 57 6.14 2.28 -10.40
N LYS A 58 5.49 3.43 -10.34
CA LYS A 58 5.35 4.22 -9.13
C LYS A 58 4.10 3.78 -8.39
N HIS A 59 4.27 3.32 -7.16
CA HIS A 59 3.17 2.86 -6.32
C HIS A 59 2.61 4.02 -5.50
N ARG A 60 1.31 4.29 -5.66
CA ARG A 60 0.58 5.27 -4.86
C ARG A 60 -0.41 4.53 -3.97
N VAL A 61 -0.07 4.41 -2.69
CA VAL A 61 -0.93 3.79 -1.70
C VAL A 61 -1.74 4.86 -0.99
N LYS A 62 -3.05 4.71 -0.96
CA LYS A 62 -3.95 5.50 -0.12
C LYS A 62 -4.62 4.58 0.89
N ILE A 63 -4.49 4.91 2.17
CA ILE A 63 -5.23 4.22 3.22
C ILE A 63 -6.40 5.13 3.59
N ASP A 64 -7.62 4.67 3.31
CA ASP A 64 -8.84 5.38 3.64
C ASP A 64 -9.20 5.13 5.10
N ALA A 65 -9.04 6.14 5.92
CA ALA A 65 -9.35 6.13 7.35
C ALA A 65 -10.49 7.09 7.70
N ARG A 66 -11.26 7.56 6.71
CA ARG A 66 -12.42 8.43 6.94
C ARG A 66 -13.39 7.79 7.93
N GLY A 67 -13.80 8.58 8.92
CA GLY A 67 -14.69 8.11 9.99
C GLY A 67 -14.02 7.25 11.07
N GLN A 68 -12.68 7.10 11.05
CA GLN A 68 -11.92 6.47 12.13
C GLN A 68 -11.18 7.54 12.94
N GLU A 69 -11.22 7.43 14.27
CA GLU A 69 -10.37 8.24 15.14
C GLU A 69 -8.95 7.68 15.11
N ILE A 70 -8.06 8.33 14.36
CA ILE A 70 -6.66 7.94 14.28
C ILE A 70 -5.74 9.07 14.72
N SER A 71 -4.72 8.72 15.50
CA SER A 71 -3.72 9.67 15.97
C SER A 71 -2.69 9.98 14.89
N LEU A 72 -2.07 11.16 14.98
CA LEU A 72 -0.96 11.53 14.09
C LEU A 72 0.24 10.56 14.21
N SER A 73 0.49 10.01 15.40
CA SER A 73 1.55 9.01 15.59
C SER A 73 1.24 7.72 14.83
N THR A 74 -0.01 7.26 14.80
CA THR A 74 -0.43 6.10 13.99
C THR A 74 -0.24 6.36 12.50
N ILE A 75 -0.59 7.56 12.02
CA ILE A 75 -0.40 7.98 10.62
C ILE A 75 1.07 7.93 10.23
N ASN A 76 1.94 8.53 11.05
CA ASN A 76 3.37 8.56 10.80
C ASN A 76 3.96 7.14 10.85
N LEU A 77 3.55 6.33 11.84
CA LEU A 77 3.96 4.93 11.94
C LEU A 77 3.64 4.14 10.67
N LEU A 78 2.42 4.27 10.13
CA LEU A 78 2.03 3.60 8.88
C LEU A 78 2.94 4.02 7.72
N LYS A 79 3.08 5.33 7.50
CA LYS A 79 3.89 5.88 6.39
C LYS A 79 5.34 5.45 6.49
N ASP A 80 5.94 5.58 7.66
CA ASP A 80 7.35 5.26 7.91
C ASP A 80 7.60 3.76 7.76
N ARG A 81 6.78 2.92 8.40
CA ARG A 81 6.99 1.46 8.39
C ARG A 81 6.76 0.86 7.02
N ILE A 82 5.75 1.30 6.28
CA ILE A 82 5.52 0.81 4.91
C ILE A 82 6.70 1.22 4.02
N SER A 83 7.14 2.48 4.12
CA SER A 83 8.28 2.98 3.33
C SER A 83 9.59 2.28 3.66
N GLN A 84 9.86 2.02 4.94
CA GLN A 84 11.07 1.32 5.40
C GLN A 84 11.11 -0.15 5.00
N LEU A 85 9.96 -0.84 5.00
CA LEU A 85 9.88 -2.28 4.75
C LEU A 85 9.74 -2.63 3.25
N TYR A 86 9.40 -1.65 2.42
CA TYR A 86 9.33 -1.81 0.97
C TYR A 86 10.69 -1.59 0.31
N ASN A 87 10.99 -2.38 -0.73
CA ASN A 87 12.33 -2.44 -1.34
C ASN A 87 12.67 -1.21 -2.20
N HIS A 88 11.65 -0.48 -2.67
CA HIS A 88 11.82 0.65 -3.59
C HIS A 88 11.14 1.92 -3.06
N PRO A 89 11.56 2.47 -1.90
CA PRO A 89 10.87 3.60 -1.26
C PRO A 89 10.82 4.85 -2.14
N LYS A 90 11.75 5.03 -3.08
CA LYS A 90 11.76 6.14 -4.04
C LYS A 90 10.64 6.06 -5.10
N LEU A 91 10.06 4.87 -5.29
CA LEU A 91 8.94 4.63 -6.20
C LEU A 91 7.61 4.57 -5.45
N LEU A 92 7.58 4.87 -4.16
CA LEU A 92 6.40 4.72 -3.31
C LEU A 92 5.96 6.08 -2.75
N SER A 93 4.65 6.34 -2.79
CA SER A 93 4.00 7.37 -1.98
C SER A 93 2.89 6.74 -1.14
N VAL A 94 2.83 7.05 0.16
CA VAL A 94 1.79 6.59 1.08
C VAL A 94 1.04 7.77 1.67
N ASP A 95 -0.25 7.83 1.40
CA ASP A 95 -1.15 8.86 1.92
C ASP A 95 -2.23 8.23 2.79
N ILE A 96 -2.64 8.93 3.85
CA ILE A 96 -3.78 8.56 4.69
C ILE A 96 -4.88 9.58 4.41
N ILE A 97 -6.06 9.11 4.03
CA ILE A 97 -7.24 9.95 3.81
C ILE A 97 -8.05 9.96 5.11
N LEU A 98 -8.33 11.14 5.64
CA LEU A 98 -9.12 11.37 6.87
C LEU A 98 -10.49 11.94 6.57
#